data_AF-A0A834KPC4-F1
#
_entry.id   AF-A0A834KPC4-F1
#
_cell.length_a   1.000
_cell.length_b   1.000
_cell.length_c   1.000
_cell.angle_alpha   90.00
_cell.angle_beta   90.00
_cell.angle_gamma   90.00
#
_symmetry.space_group_name_H-M   'P 1'
#
loop_
_entity.id
_entity.type
_entity.pdbx_description
1 polymer ?
#
loop_
_entity_poly.entity_id
_entity_poly.type
_entity_poly.pdbx_seq_one_letter_code
_entity_poly.pdbx_strand_id
1 'polypeptide(L)'
;MATDEPVDQTDMTCVEESLMSLEKLDRASPDLWPEQTTDEVPGVNEFVAQNSPQLEPATWASGLTADDLNQLHQLGNLTMTGLISEVKKLHDLAYQLGMEEAKEMTRGKYLNIFKHK
;
A
#
# COMPACT_ATOMS: atom_id res chain seq x y z
N MET A 1 -30.78 -49.64 -0.50
CA MET A 1 -31.11 -49.10 -1.83
C MET A 1 -30.66 -47.65 -1.83
N ALA A 2 -29.56 -47.38 -2.53
CA ALA A 2 -28.99 -46.05 -2.67
C ALA A 2 -29.70 -45.34 -3.83
N THR A 3 -30.23 -44.15 -3.59
CA THR A 3 -30.73 -43.24 -4.62
C THR A 3 -29.58 -42.33 -5.00
N ASP A 4 -28.93 -42.64 -6.11
CA ASP A 4 -27.90 -41.83 -6.76
C ASP A 4 -28.64 -40.77 -7.60
N GLU A 5 -28.60 -39.51 -7.17
CA GLU A 5 -29.11 -38.40 -7.98
C GLU A 5 -28.07 -38.00 -9.02
N PRO A 6 -28.43 -37.84 -10.31
CA PRO A 6 -27.49 -37.36 -11.32
C PRO A 6 -27.25 -35.87 -11.08
N VAL A 7 -26.08 -35.54 -10.54
CA VAL A 7 -25.61 -34.15 -10.45
C VAL A 7 -25.47 -33.60 -11.87
N ASP A 8 -26.25 -32.56 -12.15
CA ASP A 8 -26.33 -31.86 -13.44
C ASP A 8 -24.96 -31.31 -13.84
N GLN A 9 -24.30 -32.00 -14.77
CA GLN A 9 -22.94 -31.69 -15.22
C GLN A 9 -22.90 -30.42 -16.10
N THR A 10 -24.06 -29.98 -16.61
CA THR A 10 -24.27 -28.79 -17.44
C THR A 10 -24.20 -27.48 -16.67
N ASP A 11 -24.66 -27.45 -15.42
CA ASP A 11 -24.57 -26.26 -14.57
C ASP A 11 -23.11 -25.92 -14.19
N MET A 12 -22.26 -26.93 -14.02
CA MET A 12 -20.84 -26.73 -13.67
C MET A 12 -20.05 -26.00 -14.77
N THR A 13 -20.29 -26.33 -16.05
CA THR A 13 -19.59 -25.70 -17.17
C THR A 13 -19.97 -24.25 -17.38
N CYS A 14 -21.23 -23.88 -17.06
CA CYS A 14 -21.72 -22.51 -17.19
C CYS A 14 -21.08 -21.57 -16.15
N VAL A 15 -20.89 -22.07 -14.92
CA VAL A 15 -20.21 -21.31 -13.86
C VAL A 15 -18.73 -21.15 -14.17
N GLU A 16 -18.07 -22.19 -14.68
CA GLU A 16 -16.66 -22.14 -15.07
C GLU A 16 -16.40 -21.09 -16.15
N GLU A 17 -17.27 -21.01 -17.17
CA GLU A 17 -17.17 -20.02 -18.24
C GLU A 17 -17.40 -18.58 -17.72
N SER A 18 -18.27 -18.40 -16.71
CA SER A 18 -18.47 -17.11 -16.04
C SER A 18 -17.30 -16.68 -15.13
N LEU A 19 -16.44 -17.62 -14.71
CA LEU A 19 -15.25 -17.35 -13.90
C LEU A 19 -14.02 -17.03 -14.76
N MET A 20 -14.09 -17.23 -16.08
CA MET A 20 -13.02 -16.89 -17.00
C MET A 20 -13.02 -15.37 -17.25
N SER A 21 -12.01 -14.67 -16.76
CA SER A 21 -11.81 -13.26 -17.08
C SER A 21 -11.22 -13.11 -18.50
N LEU A 22 -11.92 -12.37 -19.36
CA LEU A 22 -11.45 -12.00 -20.71
C LEU A 22 -10.65 -10.68 -20.69
N GLU A 23 -10.11 -10.29 -19.52
CA GLU A 23 -9.35 -9.05 -19.38
C GLU A 23 -8.00 -9.16 -20.10
N LYS A 24 -7.74 -8.26 -21.05
CA LYS A 24 -6.41 -8.13 -21.63
C LYS A 24 -5.51 -7.43 -20.63
N LEU A 25 -4.52 -8.16 -20.09
CA LEU A 25 -3.46 -7.63 -19.25
C LEU A 25 -2.42 -6.83 -20.06
N ASP A 26 -2.87 -5.95 -20.97
CA ASP A 26 -2.02 -4.98 -21.69
C ASP A 26 -1.58 -3.83 -20.77
N ARG A 27 -1.50 -4.10 -19.46
CA ARG A 27 -0.87 -3.23 -18.48
C ARG A 27 0.60 -3.64 -18.46
N ALA A 28 1.44 -2.92 -19.19
CA ALA A 28 2.83 -2.82 -18.77
C ALA A 28 2.80 -2.44 -17.27
N SER A 29 3.63 -3.09 -16.44
CA SER A 29 3.83 -2.66 -15.06
C SER A 29 3.92 -1.13 -15.05
N PRO A 30 3.20 -0.41 -14.18
CA PRO A 30 3.30 1.04 -14.11
C PRO A 30 4.78 1.42 -14.17
N ASP A 31 5.14 2.39 -15.02
CA ASP A 31 6.49 2.96 -15.00
C ASP A 31 6.87 3.12 -13.54
N LEU A 32 7.98 2.48 -13.16
CA LEU A 32 8.54 2.53 -11.81
C LEU A 32 8.32 3.95 -11.31
N TRP A 33 7.69 4.10 -10.14
CA TRP A 33 7.65 5.38 -9.44
C TRP A 33 9.03 5.99 -9.61
N PRO A 34 9.16 7.24 -10.08
CA PRO A 34 10.48 7.81 -10.29
C PRO A 34 11.20 7.66 -8.96
N GLU A 35 12.12 6.69 -8.90
CA GLU A 35 13.08 6.63 -7.83
C GLU A 35 13.65 8.02 -7.80
N GLN A 36 13.84 8.58 -6.62
CA GLN A 36 14.36 9.92 -6.43
C GLN A 36 15.81 9.96 -6.92
N THR A 37 16.02 9.80 -8.22
CA THR A 37 17.24 10.01 -8.96
C THR A 37 17.36 11.51 -9.08
N THR A 38 17.77 12.06 -7.95
CA THR A 38 18.22 13.43 -7.70
C THR A 38 19.24 13.89 -8.77
N ASP A 39 19.76 12.96 -9.58
CA ASP A 39 20.81 13.17 -10.56
C ASP A 39 20.37 13.22 -12.04
N GLU A 40 19.13 12.83 -12.40
CA GLU A 40 18.76 12.68 -13.83
C GLU A 40 18.11 13.92 -14.46
N VAL A 41 17.60 14.87 -13.67
CA VAL A 41 16.90 16.06 -14.19
C VAL A 41 17.72 17.34 -13.92
N PRO A 42 18.38 17.92 -14.94
CA PRO A 42 19.08 19.19 -14.82
C PRO A 42 18.13 20.28 -14.30
N GLY A 43 18.48 20.91 -13.17
CA GLY A 43 17.70 21.97 -12.52
C GLY A 43 16.83 21.53 -11.34
N VAL A 44 16.58 20.22 -11.16
CA VAL A 44 15.85 19.71 -9.98
C VAL A 44 16.69 19.85 -8.71
N ASN A 45 17.99 19.57 -8.78
CA ASN A 45 18.91 19.75 -7.65
C ASN A 45 18.93 21.20 -7.14
N GLU A 46 18.97 22.17 -8.05
CA GLU A 46 18.98 23.59 -7.70
C GLU A 46 17.62 24.05 -7.16
N PHE A 47 16.51 23.56 -7.72
CA PHE A 47 15.17 23.81 -7.21
C PHE A 47 14.95 23.23 -5.81
N VAL A 48 15.36 21.98 -5.57
CA VAL A 48 15.27 21.32 -4.26
C VAL A 48 16.16 22.01 -3.24
N ALA A 49 17.42 22.34 -3.58
CA ALA A 49 18.31 23.05 -2.68
C ALA A 49 17.80 24.44 -2.28
N GLN A 50 17.08 25.14 -3.16
CA GLN A 50 16.54 26.47 -2.89
C GLN A 50 15.20 26.45 -2.12
N ASN A 51 14.40 25.38 -2.25
CA ASN A 51 13.03 25.34 -1.74
C ASN A 51 12.79 24.34 -0.61
N SER A 52 13.73 23.43 -0.34
CA SER A 52 13.55 22.39 0.68
C SER A 52 14.21 22.79 2.00
N PRO A 53 13.53 22.65 3.16
CA PRO A 53 14.20 22.63 4.46
C PRO A 53 15.24 21.50 4.43
N GLN A 54 16.44 21.76 4.96
CA GLN A 54 17.60 20.86 4.97
C GLN A 54 17.20 19.37 4.97
N LEU A 55 17.57 18.65 3.91
CA LEU A 55 17.29 17.22 3.71
C LEU A 55 18.05 16.42 4.78
N GLU A 56 17.50 16.32 5.99
CA GLU A 56 17.87 15.22 6.87
C GLU A 56 17.54 13.93 6.11
N PRO A 57 18.47 12.96 6.05
CA PRO A 57 18.21 11.69 5.40
C PRO A 57 16.95 11.10 6.02
N ALA A 58 15.99 10.73 5.17
CA ALA A 58 14.71 10.28 5.65
C ALA A 58 14.91 9.11 6.61
N THR A 59 14.25 9.13 7.76
CA THR A 59 14.51 8.17 8.85
C THR A 59 14.25 6.73 8.43
N TRP A 60 13.41 6.50 7.41
CA TRP A 60 13.17 5.18 6.80
C TRP A 60 14.35 4.65 5.97
N ALA A 61 15.24 5.52 5.49
CA ALA A 61 16.47 5.14 4.78
C ALA A 61 17.62 4.85 5.76
N SER A 62 17.41 5.04 7.06
CA SER A 62 18.33 4.57 8.09
C SER A 62 18.21 3.05 8.23
N GLY A 63 19.33 2.38 8.54
CA GLY A 63 19.30 0.93 8.79
C GLY A 63 18.41 0.54 9.98
N LEU A 64 18.04 -0.75 10.07
CA LEU A 64 17.22 -1.23 11.17
C LEU A 64 17.87 -0.95 12.53
N THR A 65 17.12 -0.32 13.41
CA THR A 65 17.52 -0.10 14.79
C THR A 65 17.40 -1.39 15.61
N ALA A 66 17.98 -1.40 16.81
CA ALA A 66 17.82 -2.51 17.75
C ALA A 66 16.35 -2.76 18.12
N ASP A 67 15.55 -1.70 18.18
CA ASP A 67 14.13 -1.79 18.48
C ASP A 67 13.35 -2.43 17.31
N ASP A 68 13.68 -2.08 16.06
CA ASP A 68 13.06 -2.68 14.87
C ASP A 68 13.35 -4.19 14.80
N LEU A 69 14.59 -4.60 15.09
CA LEU A 69 14.97 -6.01 15.17
C LEU A 69 14.19 -6.75 16.27
N ASN A 70 13.96 -6.11 17.41
CA ASN A 70 13.18 -6.68 18.49
C ASN A 70 11.70 -6.85 18.07
N GLN A 71 11.11 -5.84 17.43
CA GLN A 71 9.75 -5.93 16.90
C GLN A 71 9.61 -7.04 15.86
N LEU A 72 10.60 -7.20 14.97
CA LEU A 72 10.63 -8.29 13.99
C LEU A 72 10.64 -9.66 14.68
N HIS A 73 11.46 -9.84 15.72
CA HIS A 73 11.48 -11.07 16.51
C HIS A 73 10.15 -11.32 17.23
N GLN A 74 9.51 -10.28 17.79
CA GLN A 74 8.21 -10.41 18.42
C GLN A 74 7.14 -10.89 17.42
N LEU A 75 7.11 -10.31 16.21
CA LEU A 75 6.20 -10.72 15.15
C LEU A 75 6.47 -12.16 14.68
N GLY A 76 7.75 -12.54 14.54
CA GLY A 76 8.14 -13.91 14.15
C GLY A 76 7.80 -14.99 15.18
N ASN A 77 7.67 -14.62 16.45
CA ASN A 77 7.29 -15.52 17.53
C ASN A 77 5.76 -15.71 17.66
N LEU A 78 4.95 -14.98 16.89
CA LEU A 78 3.50 -15.12 16.92
C LEU A 78 3.05 -16.42 16.25
N THR A 79 1.94 -16.96 16.75
CA THR A 79 1.22 -18.03 16.04
C THR A 79 0.55 -17.46 14.79
N MET A 80 0.20 -18.31 13.82
CA MET A 80 -0.48 -17.88 12.59
C MET A 80 -1.73 -17.03 12.88
N THR A 81 -2.53 -17.42 13.86
CA THR A 81 -3.72 -16.65 14.26
C THR A 81 -3.36 -15.31 14.90
N GLY A 82 -2.29 -15.27 15.71
CA GLY A 82 -1.75 -14.03 16.27
C GLY A 82 -1.26 -13.07 15.19
N LEU A 83 -0.54 -13.58 14.20
CA LEU A 83 -0.04 -12.79 13.08
C LEU A 83 -1.20 -12.20 12.26
N ILE A 84 -2.22 -13.00 11.93
CA ILE A 84 -3.43 -12.52 11.23
C ILE A 84 -4.11 -11.41 12.03
N SER A 85 -4.16 -11.53 13.37
CA SER A 85 -4.78 -10.50 14.23
C SER A 85 -4.01 -9.18 14.22
N GLU A 86 -2.67 -9.23 14.24
CA GLU A 86 -1.85 -8.01 14.14
C GLU A 86 -1.94 -7.39 12.74
N VAL A 87 -1.99 -8.19 11.68
CA VAL A 87 -2.22 -7.68 10.31
C VAL A 87 -3.57 -6.96 10.22
N LYS A 88 -4.63 -7.54 10.79
CA LYS A 88 -5.94 -6.89 10.83
C LYS A 88 -5.91 -5.58 11.61
N LYS A 89 -5.29 -5.58 12.77
CA LYS A 89 -5.14 -4.38 13.61
C LYS A 89 -4.38 -3.27 12.88
N LEU A 90 -3.31 -3.61 12.17
CA LEU A 90 -2.54 -2.65 11.38
C LEU A 90 -3.37 -2.09 10.22
N HIS A 91 -4.14 -2.95 9.54
CA HIS A 91 -5.08 -2.54 8.50
C HIS A 91 -6.13 -1.54 9.04
N ASP A 92 -6.75 -1.85 10.18
CA ASP A 92 -7.76 -1.00 10.79
C ASP A 92 -7.17 0.35 11.23
N LEU A 93 -5.94 0.34 11.76
CA LEU A 93 -5.20 1.56 12.10
C LEU A 93 -4.88 2.41 10.87
N ALA A 94 -4.38 1.80 9.79
CA ALA A 94 -4.08 2.49 8.54
C ALA A 94 -5.33 3.15 7.95
N TYR A 95 -6.48 2.46 7.99
CA TYR A 95 -7.75 3.02 7.58
C TYR A 95 -8.13 4.25 8.40
N GLN A 96 -8.05 4.16 9.73
CA GLN A 96 -8.38 5.27 10.62
C GLN A 96 -7.46 6.48 10.39
N LEU A 97 -6.15 6.25 10.24
CA LEU A 97 -5.19 7.30 9.92
C LEU A 97 -5.50 7.97 8.58
N GLY A 98 -5.85 7.19 7.55
CA GLY A 98 -6.23 7.75 6.25
C GLY A 98 -7.48 8.64 6.32
N MET A 99 -8.47 8.27 7.14
CA MET A 99 -9.64 9.13 7.38
C MET A 99 -9.26 10.45 8.08
N GLU A 100 -8.39 10.38 9.09
CA GLU A 100 -7.92 11.55 9.83
C GLU A 100 -7.10 12.49 8.95
N GLU A 101 -6.17 11.94 8.17
CA GLU A 101 -5.37 12.68 7.21
C GLU A 101 -6.26 13.39 6.18
N ALA A 102 -7.23 12.69 5.57
CA ALA A 102 -8.14 13.28 4.60
C ALA A 102 -8.95 14.46 5.20
N LYS A 103 -9.36 14.33 6.45
CA LYS A 103 -10.05 15.39 7.19
C LYS A 103 -9.14 16.59 7.41
N GLU A 104 -7.91 16.39 7.86
CA GLU A 104 -6.96 17.46 8.11
C GLU A 104 -6.49 18.14 6.81
N MET A 105 -6.30 17.38 5.73
CA MET A 105 -6.01 17.93 4.40
C MET A 105 -7.15 18.80 3.89
N THR A 106 -8.40 18.36 4.07
CA THR A 106 -9.59 19.15 3.73
C THR A 106 -9.67 20.43 4.56
N ARG A 107 -9.40 20.34 5.87
CA ARG A 107 -9.34 21.49 6.77
C ARG A 107 -8.26 22.49 6.33
N GLY A 108 -7.06 22.01 6.01
CA GLY A 108 -5.96 22.83 5.50
C GLY A 108 -6.34 23.57 4.22
N LYS A 109 -7.06 22.92 3.29
CA LYS A 109 -7.58 23.55 2.07
C LYS A 109 -8.51 24.73 2.38
N TYR A 110 -9.45 24.57 3.31
CA TYR A 110 -10.36 25.66 3.71
C TYR A 110 -9.65 26.80 4.43
N LEU A 111 -8.60 26.49 5.19
CA LEU A 111 -7.75 27.48 5.86
C LEU A 111 -6.73 28.14 4.92
N ASN A 112 -6.70 27.74 3.63
CA ASN A 112 -5.79 28.29 2.61
C ASN A 112 -4.30 28.21 2.98
N ILE A 113 -3.89 27.26 3.83
CA ILE A 113 -2.49 27.15 4.27
C ILE A 113 -1.56 26.67 3.15
N PHE A 114 -2.12 26.08 2.09
CA PHE A 114 -1.38 25.61 0.92
C PHE A 114 -1.25 26.68 -0.19
N LYS A 115 -1.78 27.89 0.02
CA LYS A 115 -1.58 28.98 -0.95
C LYS A 115 -0.23 29.62 -0.68
N HIS A 116 0.65 29.60 -1.68
CA HIS A 116 1.84 30.44 -1.68
C HIS A 116 1.44 31.93 -1.72
N LYS A 117 2.24 32.75 -1.04
CA LYS A 117 2.12 34.22 -1.04
C LYS A 117 2.63 34.80 -2.35
#